data_AF-A0A2L0GZF8-F1
#
_entry.id   AF-A0A2L0GZF8-F1
#
_cell.length_a   1.000
_cell.length_b   1.000
_cell.length_c   1.000
_cell.angle_alpha   90.00
_cell.angle_beta   90.00
_cell.angle_gamma   90.00
#
_symmetry.space_group_name_H-M   'P 1'
#
loop_
_entity.id
_entity.type
_entity.pdbx_description
1 polymer ?
#
loop_
_entity_poly.entity_id
_entity_poly.type
_entity_poly.pdbx_seq_one_letter_code
_entity_poly.pdbx_strand_id
1 'polypeptide(L)'
;MENRKNYFHLHLVSDSTGETLIAAGRAAAAQFQSSHALEHVYPLIRNRKQLMQVLDAIDGAPGIVLYTIVDRELAGMIDQRCREIGVPCVSVLDPIIELFQSYLGSPSRRRSGAQHVMDADYFARIEALNFTMDHDDGQMPADFNEADVVLVGVSRTSKTPTSIYLANRGIKTANIPIVPGVPLPEGLLKATKPLVVGLIASADRLSQVRQHRLLGTTQSFHGEDYTDRAAISEELKYARTLCARNNWPLIDVTRRSIEETAAAIVALRPRLR
;
A
#
# COMPACT_ATOMS: atom_id res chain seq x y z
N MET A 1 -5.33 -29.97 36.13
CA MET A 1 -6.20 -30.24 34.97
C MET A 1 -5.48 -29.71 33.74
N GLU A 2 -4.92 -30.61 32.93
CA GLU A 2 -4.30 -30.23 31.66
C GLU A 2 -5.33 -29.57 30.74
N ASN A 3 -5.03 -28.36 30.28
CA ASN A 3 -5.80 -27.67 29.24
C ASN A 3 -5.74 -28.50 27.96
N ARG A 4 -6.74 -29.37 27.74
CA ARG A 4 -6.89 -30.13 26.51
C ARG A 4 -7.20 -29.13 25.40
N LYS A 5 -6.19 -28.73 24.63
CA LYS A 5 -6.36 -27.87 23.46
C LYS A 5 -7.28 -28.59 22.48
N ASN A 6 -8.50 -28.09 22.31
CA ASN A 6 -9.43 -28.62 21.34
C ASN A 6 -9.11 -28.03 19.96
N TYR A 7 -9.00 -28.89 18.95
CA TYR A 7 -8.77 -28.46 17.57
C TYR A 7 -10.05 -28.68 16.76
N PHE A 8 -10.28 -27.82 15.77
CA PHE A 8 -11.35 -27.99 14.79
C PHE A 8 -10.86 -27.61 13.40
N HIS A 9 -11.40 -28.25 12.37
CA HIS A 9 -11.07 -27.91 10.99
C HIS A 9 -11.83 -26.65 10.55
N LEU A 10 -11.12 -25.73 9.91
CA LEU A 10 -11.67 -24.51 9.31
C LEU A 10 -11.29 -24.47 7.84
N HIS A 11 -12.26 -24.68 6.96
CA HIS A 11 -12.07 -24.69 5.51
C HIS A 11 -12.45 -23.33 4.93
N LEU A 12 -11.53 -22.75 4.15
CA LEU A 12 -11.66 -21.42 3.55
C LEU A 12 -11.64 -21.56 2.03
N VAL A 13 -12.81 -21.47 1.39
CA VAL A 13 -12.99 -21.75 -0.06
C VAL A 13 -13.25 -20.47 -0.85
N SER A 14 -12.37 -20.10 -1.77
CA SER A 14 -12.45 -18.82 -2.51
C SER A 14 -12.30 -19.01 -4.01
N ASP A 15 -13.03 -18.22 -4.81
CA ASP A 15 -12.85 -18.14 -6.27
C ASP A 15 -11.66 -17.22 -6.67
N SER A 16 -11.05 -16.57 -5.67
CA SER A 16 -9.85 -15.72 -5.76
C SER A 16 -8.77 -16.16 -4.75
N THR A 17 -8.04 -15.23 -4.12
CA THR A 17 -6.89 -15.52 -3.25
C THR A 17 -7.25 -16.05 -1.86
N GLY A 18 -8.48 -15.83 -1.38
CA GLY A 18 -8.91 -16.26 -0.05
C GLY A 18 -8.50 -15.37 1.13
N GLU A 19 -7.77 -14.28 0.90
CA GLU A 19 -7.30 -13.36 1.96
C GLU A 19 -8.44 -12.83 2.86
N THR A 20 -9.57 -12.47 2.26
CA THR A 20 -10.77 -12.03 3.00
C THR A 20 -11.27 -13.11 3.96
N LEU A 21 -11.26 -14.37 3.53
CA LEU A 21 -11.66 -15.50 4.36
C LEU A 21 -10.68 -15.77 5.49
N ILE A 22 -9.37 -15.65 5.21
CA ILE A 22 -8.33 -15.82 6.23
C ILE A 22 -8.48 -14.75 7.31
N ALA A 23 -8.62 -13.48 6.92
CA ALA A 23 -8.78 -12.39 7.86
C ALA A 23 -10.06 -12.54 8.70
N ALA A 24 -11.20 -12.82 8.07
CA ALA A 24 -12.48 -12.99 8.76
C ALA A 24 -12.48 -14.24 9.65
N GLY A 25 -11.98 -15.37 9.15
CA GLY A 25 -11.89 -16.64 9.86
C GLY A 25 -11.01 -16.55 11.10
N ARG A 26 -9.83 -15.91 10.99
CA ARG A 26 -8.95 -15.67 12.13
C ARG A 26 -9.56 -14.73 13.16
N ALA A 27 -10.20 -13.64 12.72
CA ALA A 27 -10.87 -12.71 13.62
C ALA A 27 -12.01 -13.40 14.41
N ALA A 28 -12.78 -14.28 13.76
CA ALA A 28 -13.82 -15.08 14.40
C ALA A 28 -13.25 -16.14 15.34
N ALA A 29 -12.25 -16.91 14.89
CA ALA A 29 -11.61 -17.96 15.69
C ALA A 29 -10.93 -17.41 16.95
N ALA A 30 -10.34 -16.20 16.88
CA ALA A 30 -9.72 -15.53 18.02
C ALA A 30 -10.69 -15.27 19.19
N GLN A 31 -12.01 -15.29 18.96
CA GLN A 31 -13.00 -15.16 20.02
C GLN A 31 -13.12 -16.43 20.90
N PHE A 32 -12.52 -17.55 20.50
CA PHE A 32 -12.65 -18.85 21.15
C PHE A 32 -11.31 -19.35 21.72
N GLN A 33 -10.89 -18.82 22.86
CA GLN A 33 -9.55 -19.06 23.46
C GLN A 33 -9.23 -20.53 23.79
N SER A 34 -10.25 -21.38 23.97
CA SER A 34 -10.09 -22.81 24.30
C SER A 34 -9.97 -23.71 23.06
N SER A 35 -10.16 -23.17 21.85
CA SER A 35 -10.25 -23.92 20.61
C SER A 35 -9.30 -23.37 19.55
N HIS A 36 -8.58 -24.24 18.84
CA HIS A 36 -7.62 -23.86 17.80
C HIS A 36 -8.10 -24.32 16.43
N ALA A 37 -8.17 -23.39 15.48
CA ALA A 37 -8.50 -23.71 14.10
C ALA A 37 -7.31 -24.37 13.39
N LEU A 38 -7.56 -25.49 12.72
CA LEU A 38 -6.68 -26.05 11.69
C LEU A 38 -7.17 -25.49 10.34
N GLU A 39 -6.47 -24.48 9.83
CA GLU A 39 -6.85 -23.77 8.61
C GLU A 39 -6.54 -24.61 7.34
N HIS A 40 -7.53 -24.77 6.48
CA HIS A 40 -7.41 -25.35 5.15
C HIS A 40 -7.84 -24.31 4.11
N VAL A 41 -6.90 -23.80 3.33
CA VAL A 41 -7.16 -22.72 2.35
C VAL A 41 -7.23 -23.30 0.95
N TYR A 42 -8.34 -23.04 0.26
CA TYR A 42 -8.60 -23.47 -1.10
C TYR A 42 -8.84 -22.25 -1.99
N PRO A 43 -7.77 -21.63 -2.52
CA PRO A 43 -7.90 -20.47 -3.40
C PRO A 43 -8.21 -20.90 -4.84
N LEU A 44 -8.66 -19.94 -5.66
CA LEU A 44 -8.84 -20.09 -7.11
C LEU A 44 -9.80 -21.21 -7.54
N ILE A 45 -10.83 -21.48 -6.72
CA ILE A 45 -11.88 -22.45 -7.03
C ILE A 45 -12.90 -21.80 -7.97
N ARG A 46 -12.70 -22.02 -9.27
CA ARG A 46 -13.43 -21.33 -10.36
C ARG A 46 -14.29 -22.26 -11.20
N ASN A 47 -14.19 -23.56 -10.99
CA ASN A 47 -14.97 -24.54 -11.73
C ASN A 47 -15.33 -25.75 -10.86
N ARG A 48 -16.29 -26.51 -11.37
CA ARG A 48 -16.84 -27.69 -10.72
C ARG A 48 -15.80 -28.76 -10.41
N LYS A 49 -14.83 -28.99 -11.30
CA LYS A 49 -13.79 -30.02 -11.11
C LYS A 49 -12.91 -29.68 -9.90
N GLN A 50 -12.47 -28.43 -9.78
CA GLN A 50 -11.71 -27.96 -8.62
C GLN A 50 -12.54 -28.07 -7.35
N LEU A 51 -13.80 -27.64 -7.40
CA LEU A 51 -14.69 -27.67 -6.24
C LEU A 51 -14.89 -29.10 -5.71
N MET A 52 -15.09 -30.08 -6.59
CA MET A 52 -15.26 -31.47 -6.16
C MET A 52 -14.07 -31.98 -5.33
N GLN A 53 -12.84 -31.66 -5.73
CA GLN A 53 -11.64 -32.05 -4.96
C GLN A 53 -11.61 -31.42 -3.56
N VAL A 54 -12.08 -30.17 -3.45
CA VAL A 54 -12.20 -29.48 -2.16
C VAL A 54 -13.28 -30.13 -1.30
N LEU A 55 -14.43 -30.45 -1.88
CA LEU A 55 -15.53 -31.11 -1.18
C LEU A 55 -15.13 -32.49 -0.66
N ASP A 56 -14.37 -33.27 -1.43
CA ASP A 56 -13.81 -34.55 -0.98
C ASP A 56 -12.84 -34.37 0.20
N ALA A 57 -12.03 -33.31 0.18
CA ALA A 57 -11.13 -32.98 1.29
C ALA A 57 -11.88 -32.55 2.56
N ILE A 58 -12.98 -31.81 2.43
CA ILE A 58 -13.85 -31.42 3.55
C ILE A 58 -14.52 -32.67 4.15
N ASP A 59 -14.99 -33.59 3.31
CA ASP A 59 -15.60 -34.84 3.76
C ASP A 59 -14.59 -35.73 4.53
N GLY A 60 -13.34 -35.77 4.05
CA GLY A 60 -12.26 -36.48 4.73
C GLY A 60 -11.81 -35.85 6.06
N ALA A 61 -12.07 -34.56 6.27
CA ALA A 61 -11.71 -33.82 7.47
C ALA A 61 -12.80 -32.81 7.87
N PRO A 62 -13.97 -33.25 8.38
CA PRO A 62 -15.14 -32.39 8.58
C PRO A 62 -14.88 -31.20 9.51
N GLY A 63 -15.38 -30.03 9.13
CA GLY A 63 -15.16 -28.78 9.85
C GLY A 63 -16.03 -27.62 9.39
N ILE A 64 -15.83 -26.44 9.98
CA ILE A 64 -16.54 -25.21 9.60
C ILE A 64 -16.08 -24.79 8.20
N VAL A 65 -17.02 -24.49 7.30
CA VAL A 65 -16.71 -24.03 5.93
C VAL A 65 -17.10 -22.56 5.78
N LEU A 66 -16.12 -21.70 5.52
CA LEU A 66 -16.34 -20.32 5.12
C LEU A 66 -16.00 -20.19 3.63
N TYR A 67 -16.84 -19.50 2.86
CA TYR A 67 -16.59 -19.32 1.44
C TYR A 67 -16.89 -17.92 0.90
N THR A 68 -16.21 -17.58 -0.20
CA THR A 68 -16.42 -16.36 -1.00
C THR A 68 -16.52 -16.77 -2.46
N ILE A 69 -17.55 -17.53 -2.81
CA ILE A 69 -17.80 -18.01 -4.17
C ILE A 69 -18.93 -17.19 -4.76
N VAL A 70 -18.65 -16.41 -5.80
CA VAL A 70 -19.64 -15.52 -6.41
C VAL A 70 -20.58 -16.27 -7.37
N ASP A 71 -20.07 -17.35 -7.97
CA ASP A 71 -20.85 -18.22 -8.84
C ASP A 71 -21.93 -18.99 -8.05
N ARG A 72 -23.20 -18.82 -8.44
CA ARG A 72 -24.33 -19.41 -7.70
C ARG A 72 -24.41 -20.93 -7.82
N GLU A 73 -23.95 -21.51 -8.94
CA GLU A 73 -23.96 -22.96 -9.10
C GLU A 73 -22.94 -23.58 -8.14
N LEU A 74 -21.73 -23.06 -8.12
CA LEU A 74 -20.67 -23.52 -7.23
C LEU A 74 -21.00 -23.28 -5.75
N ALA A 75 -21.56 -22.10 -5.40
CA ALA A 75 -22.02 -21.83 -4.03
C ALA A 75 -23.14 -22.80 -3.60
N GLY A 76 -24.11 -23.06 -4.49
CA GLY A 76 -25.16 -24.04 -4.23
C GLY A 76 -24.63 -25.46 -4.03
N MET A 77 -23.59 -25.85 -4.76
CA MET A 77 -22.91 -27.13 -4.55
C MET A 77 -22.24 -27.23 -3.17
N ILE A 78 -21.60 -26.15 -2.70
CA ILE A 78 -21.00 -26.10 -1.36
C ILE A 78 -22.09 -26.28 -0.30
N ASP A 79 -23.15 -25.47 -0.36
CA ASP A 79 -24.24 -25.51 0.60
C ASP A 79 -24.91 -26.90 0.64
N GLN A 80 -25.18 -27.47 -0.52
CA GLN A 80 -25.80 -28.79 -0.64
C GLN A 80 -24.90 -29.87 -0.02
N ARG A 81 -23.61 -29.89 -0.38
CA ARG A 81 -22.68 -30.90 0.13
C ARG A 81 -22.46 -30.76 1.63
N CYS A 82 -22.30 -29.54 2.14
CA CYS A 82 -22.12 -29.29 3.57
C CYS A 82 -23.34 -29.73 4.38
N ARG A 83 -24.56 -29.52 3.87
CA ARG A 83 -25.79 -30.05 4.47
C ARG A 83 -25.82 -31.58 4.50
N GLU A 84 -25.42 -32.24 3.41
CA GLU A 84 -25.38 -33.71 3.32
C GLU A 84 -24.43 -34.33 4.35
N ILE A 85 -23.25 -33.74 4.56
CA ILE A 85 -22.26 -34.24 5.52
C ILE A 85 -22.44 -33.66 6.94
N GLY A 86 -23.43 -32.80 7.14
CA GLY A 86 -23.79 -32.25 8.46
C GLY A 86 -22.79 -31.24 9.03
N VAL A 87 -22.06 -30.50 8.18
CA VAL A 87 -21.12 -29.46 8.63
C VAL A 87 -21.67 -28.05 8.41
N PRO A 88 -21.36 -27.08 9.30
CA PRO A 88 -21.79 -25.71 9.12
C PRO A 88 -21.02 -25.04 7.98
N CYS A 89 -21.74 -24.36 7.09
CA CYS A 89 -21.17 -23.57 6.01
C CYS A 89 -21.79 -22.17 5.94
N VAL A 90 -21.00 -21.15 5.57
CA VAL A 90 -21.51 -19.79 5.37
C VAL A 90 -20.72 -19.03 4.30
N SER A 91 -21.45 -18.29 3.46
CA SER A 91 -20.90 -17.27 2.58
C SER A 91 -20.57 -16.00 3.37
N VAL A 92 -19.31 -15.59 3.37
CA VAL A 92 -18.86 -14.42 4.17
C VAL A 92 -19.31 -13.10 3.54
N LEU A 93 -19.45 -13.05 2.22
CA LEU A 93 -19.75 -11.80 1.51
C LEU A 93 -21.21 -11.64 1.11
N ASP A 94 -22.00 -12.72 0.98
CA ASP A 94 -23.39 -12.61 0.54
C ASP A 94 -24.23 -11.66 1.43
N PRO A 95 -24.18 -11.72 2.78
CA PRO A 95 -24.96 -10.81 3.62
C PRO A 95 -24.59 -9.34 3.39
N ILE A 96 -23.31 -9.05 3.13
CA ILE A 96 -22.80 -7.70 2.87
C ILE A 96 -23.26 -7.23 1.48
N ILE A 97 -23.17 -8.12 0.49
CA ILE A 97 -23.62 -7.82 -0.88
C ILE A 97 -25.13 -7.55 -0.89
N GLU A 98 -25.93 -8.34 -0.19
CA GLU A 98 -27.38 -8.15 -0.07
C GLU A 98 -27.74 -6.82 0.60
N LEU A 99 -27.00 -6.42 1.64
CA LEU A 99 -27.14 -5.10 2.26
C LEU A 99 -26.87 -3.98 1.24
N PHE A 100 -25.81 -4.09 0.45
CA PHE A 100 -25.49 -3.10 -0.57
C PHE A 100 -26.55 -3.04 -1.67
N GLN A 101 -27.06 -4.19 -2.11
CA GLN A 101 -28.11 -4.25 -3.12
C GLN A 101 -29.42 -3.60 -2.63
N SER A 102 -29.81 -3.89 -1.38
CA SER A 102 -31.02 -3.32 -0.79
C SER A 102 -30.92 -1.81 -0.58
N TYR A 103 -29.75 -1.31 -0.18
CA TYR A 103 -29.53 0.13 0.03
C TYR A 103 -29.35 0.92 -1.27
N LEU A 104 -28.60 0.39 -2.24
CA LEU A 104 -28.25 1.10 -3.48
C LEU A 104 -29.28 0.92 -4.60
N GLY A 105 -30.25 0.01 -4.44
CA GLY A 105 -31.30 -0.26 -5.44
C GLY A 105 -30.80 -0.86 -6.76
N SER A 106 -29.51 -1.16 -6.89
CA SER A 106 -28.90 -1.77 -8.07
C SER A 106 -28.58 -3.24 -7.82
N PRO A 107 -28.89 -4.15 -8.76
CA PRO A 107 -28.47 -5.54 -8.65
C PRO A 107 -26.93 -5.65 -8.66
N SER A 108 -26.40 -6.53 -7.82
CA SER A 108 -24.97 -6.86 -7.83
C SER A 108 -24.63 -7.51 -9.16
N ARG A 109 -23.58 -7.02 -9.82
CA ARG A 109 -23.09 -7.62 -11.07
C ARG A 109 -22.44 -8.99 -10.89
N ARG A 110 -22.32 -9.50 -9.64
CA ARG A 110 -21.84 -10.84 -9.26
C ARG A 110 -20.77 -11.39 -10.23
N ARG A 111 -19.71 -10.61 -10.45
CA ARG A 111 -18.56 -11.03 -11.26
C ARG A 111 -17.50 -11.61 -10.32
N SER A 112 -17.15 -12.87 -10.51
CA SER A 112 -15.91 -13.41 -9.95
C SER A 112 -14.74 -12.56 -10.47
N GLY A 113 -13.86 -12.13 -9.58
CA GLY A 113 -12.83 -11.15 -9.93
C GLY A 113 -13.39 -9.75 -10.28
N ALA A 114 -14.42 -9.24 -9.60
CA ALA A 114 -14.63 -7.78 -9.49
C ALA A 114 -13.41 -7.07 -8.87
N GLN A 115 -12.50 -7.85 -8.26
CA GLN A 115 -11.12 -7.48 -7.97
C GLN A 115 -10.29 -7.13 -9.22
N HIS A 116 -10.65 -7.50 -10.46
CA HIS A 116 -9.91 -7.07 -11.66
C HIS A 116 -10.07 -5.56 -11.95
N VAL A 117 -11.04 -4.87 -11.34
CA VAL A 117 -11.02 -3.39 -11.29
C VAL A 117 -10.06 -2.90 -10.20
N MET A 118 -9.84 -3.69 -9.14
CA MET A 118 -8.68 -3.48 -8.24
C MET A 118 -7.35 -3.78 -8.94
N ASP A 119 -7.28 -4.61 -9.98
CA ASP A 119 -6.02 -4.89 -10.69
C ASP A 119 -5.44 -3.65 -11.35
N ALA A 120 -6.24 -2.76 -11.95
CA ALA A 120 -5.69 -1.54 -12.55
C ALA A 120 -5.06 -0.62 -11.50
N ASP A 121 -5.76 -0.37 -10.39
CA ASP A 121 -5.25 0.46 -9.30
C ASP A 121 -4.10 -0.22 -8.54
N TYR A 122 -4.15 -1.55 -8.40
CA TYR A 122 -3.09 -2.36 -7.81
C TYR A 122 -1.84 -2.36 -8.69
N PHE A 123 -1.96 -2.64 -10.00
CA PHE A 123 -0.84 -2.60 -10.94
C PHE A 123 -0.29 -1.18 -11.07
N ALA A 124 -1.14 -0.14 -11.11
CA ALA A 124 -0.68 1.25 -11.07
C ALA A 124 0.08 1.57 -9.78
N ARG A 125 -0.35 1.02 -8.63
CA ARG A 125 0.39 1.13 -7.36
C ARG A 125 1.71 0.39 -7.38
N ILE A 126 1.76 -0.84 -7.90
CA ILE A 126 2.99 -1.61 -8.02
C ILE A 126 3.96 -0.91 -8.97
N GLU A 127 3.48 -0.40 -10.09
CA GLU A 127 4.26 0.38 -11.05
C GLU A 127 4.79 1.67 -10.41
N ALA A 128 3.96 2.39 -9.66
CA ALA A 128 4.37 3.58 -8.92
C ALA A 128 5.43 3.28 -7.85
N LEU A 129 5.30 2.15 -7.14
CA LEU A 129 6.28 1.70 -6.16
C LEU A 129 7.61 1.33 -6.83
N ASN A 130 7.59 0.54 -7.90
CA ASN A 130 8.80 0.18 -8.64
C ASN A 130 9.49 1.43 -9.17
N PHE A 131 8.76 2.31 -9.86
CA PHE A 131 9.29 3.57 -10.34
C PHE A 131 9.90 4.40 -9.20
N THR A 132 9.22 4.50 -8.06
CA THR A 132 9.72 5.32 -6.94
C THR A 132 10.95 4.73 -6.28
N MET A 133 11.04 3.40 -6.18
CA MET A 133 12.22 2.72 -5.65
C MET A 133 13.42 2.86 -6.59
N ASP A 134 13.20 2.77 -7.91
CA ASP A 134 14.24 2.93 -8.92
C ASP A 134 14.78 4.37 -9.01
N HIS A 135 14.02 5.35 -8.51
CA HIS A 135 14.35 6.79 -8.56
C HIS A 135 14.42 7.47 -7.18
N ASP A 136 14.70 6.70 -6.12
CA ASP A 136 15.05 7.22 -4.81
C ASP A 136 16.55 7.57 -4.72
N ASP A 137 16.92 8.43 -3.77
CA ASP A 137 18.32 8.74 -3.44
C ASP A 137 19.25 9.10 -4.63
N GLY A 138 18.73 9.92 -5.57
CA GLY A 138 19.53 10.55 -6.62
C GLY A 138 19.70 9.71 -7.89
N GLN A 139 19.04 8.55 -7.98
CA GLN A 139 18.86 7.83 -9.23
C GLN A 139 17.84 8.58 -10.10
N MET A 140 18.29 9.11 -11.23
CA MET A 140 17.50 10.01 -12.06
C MET A 140 16.71 9.22 -13.11
N PRO A 141 15.43 9.54 -13.34
CA PRO A 141 14.69 8.99 -14.47
C PRO A 141 15.34 9.33 -15.79
N ALA A 142 15.29 8.40 -16.75
CA ALA A 142 15.68 8.68 -18.12
C ALA A 142 14.77 9.74 -18.75
N ASP A 143 13.47 9.71 -18.44
CA ASP A 143 12.49 10.75 -18.77
C ASP A 143 11.72 11.17 -17.52
N PHE A 144 11.89 12.43 -17.11
CA PHE A 144 11.17 13.02 -15.98
C PHE A 144 9.65 13.11 -16.22
N ASN A 145 9.18 13.02 -17.46
CA ASN A 145 7.76 13.01 -17.77
C ASN A 145 7.05 11.68 -17.46
N GLU A 146 7.79 10.65 -17.04
CA GLU A 146 7.21 9.42 -16.51
C GLU A 146 6.76 9.57 -15.04
N ALA A 147 7.28 10.57 -14.33
CA ALA A 147 6.89 10.86 -12.96
C ALA A 147 5.57 11.65 -12.92
N ASP A 148 4.73 11.36 -11.92
CA ASP A 148 3.60 12.20 -11.54
C ASP A 148 4.05 13.38 -10.68
N VAL A 149 5.02 13.12 -9.79
CA VAL A 149 5.55 14.08 -8.82
C VAL A 149 7.07 13.97 -8.78
N VAL A 150 7.75 15.11 -8.69
CA VAL A 150 9.18 15.17 -8.38
C VAL A 150 9.36 15.92 -7.07
N LEU A 151 9.95 15.26 -6.07
CA LEU A 151 10.28 15.90 -4.80
C LEU A 151 11.72 16.42 -4.86
N VAL A 152 11.87 17.72 -4.69
CA VAL A 152 13.18 18.38 -4.57
C VAL A 152 13.39 18.84 -3.14
N GLY A 153 14.62 18.79 -2.63
CA GLY A 153 14.88 19.28 -1.27
C GLY A 153 16.24 18.88 -0.73
N VAL A 154 16.70 19.60 0.29
CA VAL A 154 17.98 19.33 0.97
C VAL A 154 17.93 17.99 1.71
N SER A 155 19.08 17.46 2.13
CA SER A 155 19.12 16.19 2.89
C SER A 155 18.29 16.29 4.17
N ARG A 156 17.53 15.22 4.49
CA ARG A 156 16.63 15.08 5.67
C ARG A 156 15.31 15.85 5.67
N THR A 157 14.81 16.23 4.49
CA THR A 157 13.47 16.81 4.30
C THR A 157 12.37 15.76 4.07
N SER A 158 12.57 14.52 4.54
CA SER A 158 11.59 13.43 4.44
C SER A 158 11.16 13.04 3.01
N LYS A 159 11.98 13.29 1.98
CA LYS A 159 11.69 12.91 0.58
C LYS A 159 11.37 11.42 0.43
N THR A 160 12.29 10.53 0.76
CA THR A 160 12.14 9.06 0.66
C THR A 160 10.88 8.52 1.34
N PRO A 161 10.61 8.78 2.63
CA PRO A 161 9.38 8.27 3.25
C PRO A 161 8.11 8.88 2.63
N THR A 162 8.17 10.14 2.16
CA THR A 162 7.02 10.78 1.49
C THR A 162 6.77 10.21 0.09
N SER A 163 7.82 9.96 -0.69
CA SER A 163 7.69 9.38 -2.03
C SER A 163 7.14 7.96 -1.96
N ILE A 164 7.63 7.13 -1.02
CA ILE A 164 7.10 5.77 -0.79
C ILE A 164 5.62 5.83 -0.38
N TYR A 165 5.23 6.80 0.45
CA TYR A 165 3.83 6.97 0.84
C TYR A 165 2.94 7.37 -0.35
N LEU A 166 3.41 8.26 -1.21
CA LEU A 166 2.72 8.65 -2.45
C LEU A 166 2.61 7.47 -3.43
N ALA A 167 3.69 6.71 -3.59
CA ALA A 167 3.73 5.51 -4.44
C ALA A 167 2.75 4.43 -3.98
N ASN A 168 2.59 4.26 -2.66
CA ASN A 168 1.55 3.41 -2.07
C ASN A 168 0.11 3.85 -2.41
N ARG A 169 -0.07 5.04 -2.97
CA ARG A 169 -1.34 5.56 -3.49
C ARG A 169 -1.36 5.65 -5.02
N GLY A 170 -0.43 4.98 -5.71
CA GLY A 170 -0.38 4.95 -7.17
C GLY A 170 0.27 6.16 -7.83
N ILE A 171 1.07 6.95 -7.11
CA ILE A 171 1.69 8.17 -7.64
C ILE A 171 3.19 7.92 -7.88
N LYS A 172 3.61 7.92 -9.15
CA LYS A 172 5.02 7.77 -9.55
C LYS A 172 5.82 8.98 -9.06
N THR A 173 6.73 8.77 -8.10
CA THR A 173 7.45 9.87 -7.46
C THR A 173 8.96 9.72 -7.61
N ALA A 174 9.64 10.73 -8.15
CA ALA A 174 11.11 10.75 -8.21
C ALA A 174 11.69 11.73 -7.17
N ASN A 175 12.81 11.38 -6.55
CA ASN A 175 13.46 12.18 -5.52
C ASN A 175 14.77 12.80 -6.03
N ILE A 176 14.82 14.13 -6.11
CA ILE A 176 16.01 14.85 -6.56
C ILE A 176 16.61 15.67 -5.40
N PRO A 177 17.83 15.33 -4.94
CA PRO A 177 18.47 16.09 -3.88
C PRO A 177 18.86 17.48 -4.39
N ILE A 178 18.63 18.49 -3.55
CA ILE A 178 19.21 19.82 -3.76
C ILE A 178 20.52 19.88 -2.99
N VAL A 179 21.62 20.08 -3.72
CA VAL A 179 22.96 20.30 -3.17
C VAL A 179 23.47 21.64 -3.71
N PRO A 180 23.87 22.60 -2.86
CA PRO A 180 24.43 23.88 -3.33
C PRO A 180 25.59 23.68 -4.30
N GLY A 181 25.59 24.45 -5.39
CA GLY A 181 26.64 24.38 -6.43
C GLY A 181 26.48 23.22 -7.42
N VAL A 182 25.62 22.24 -7.16
CA VAL A 182 25.29 21.19 -8.12
C VAL A 182 24.07 21.62 -8.95
N PRO A 183 24.19 21.71 -10.29
CA PRO A 183 23.06 22.04 -11.14
C PRO A 183 22.01 20.92 -11.12
N LEU A 184 20.74 21.31 -11.24
CA LEU A 184 19.67 20.33 -11.44
C LEU A 184 19.77 19.71 -12.84
N PRO A 185 19.28 18.47 -13.03
CA PRO A 185 19.26 17.83 -14.34
C PRO A 185 18.45 18.65 -15.34
N GLU A 186 18.98 18.89 -16.55
CA GLU A 186 18.27 19.64 -17.58
C GLU A 186 16.91 19.02 -17.92
N GLY A 187 16.82 17.68 -17.88
CA GLY A 187 15.58 16.95 -18.13
C GLY A 187 14.45 17.34 -17.17
N LEU A 188 14.78 17.61 -15.90
CA LEU A 188 13.80 18.07 -14.91
C LEU A 188 13.29 19.48 -15.25
N LEU A 189 14.20 20.38 -15.64
CA LEU A 189 13.85 21.77 -15.98
C LEU A 189 13.00 21.88 -17.24
N LYS A 190 13.11 20.90 -18.15
CA LYS A 190 12.35 20.81 -19.40
C LYS A 190 11.06 19.99 -19.26
N ALA A 191 10.88 19.25 -18.17
CA ALA A 191 9.71 18.40 -17.97
C ALA A 191 8.44 19.24 -17.75
N THR A 192 7.34 18.83 -18.38
CA THR A 192 6.07 19.58 -18.33
C THR A 192 4.95 18.80 -17.66
N LYS A 193 5.09 17.47 -17.52
CA LYS A 193 4.08 16.61 -16.91
C LYS A 193 4.13 16.56 -15.38
N PRO A 194 5.29 16.36 -14.72
CA PRO A 194 5.30 16.13 -13.28
C PRO A 194 5.00 17.42 -12.51
N LEU A 195 4.31 17.28 -11.38
CA LEU A 195 4.29 18.32 -10.36
C LEU A 195 5.61 18.29 -9.59
N VAL A 196 6.43 19.34 -9.74
CA VAL A 196 7.67 19.48 -8.96
C VAL A 196 7.36 20.20 -7.64
N VAL A 197 7.70 19.60 -6.50
CA VAL A 197 7.45 20.16 -5.17
C VAL A 197 8.73 20.20 -4.35
N GLY A 198 9.05 21.37 -3.80
CA GLY A 198 10.17 21.53 -2.89
C GLY A 198 9.79 21.24 -1.44
N LEU A 199 10.53 20.34 -0.79
CA LEU A 199 10.40 20.05 0.63
C LEU A 199 11.50 20.78 1.40
N ILE A 200 11.09 21.52 2.43
CA ILE A 200 11.96 22.30 3.32
C ILE A 200 11.62 22.02 4.78
N ALA A 201 12.58 22.25 5.68
CA ALA A 201 12.37 22.17 7.11
C ALA A 201 13.21 23.23 7.83
N SER A 202 12.96 23.44 9.12
CA SER A 202 13.80 24.30 9.96
C SER A 202 15.22 23.76 10.08
N ALA A 203 16.20 24.65 10.19
CA ALA A 203 17.60 24.29 10.38
C ALA A 203 17.81 23.44 11.64
N ASP A 204 17.11 23.78 12.73
CA ASP A 204 17.17 23.02 13.98
C ASP A 204 16.70 21.58 13.79
N ARG A 205 15.58 21.36 13.09
CA ARG A 205 15.05 20.02 12.82
C ARG A 205 16.02 19.22 11.96
N LEU A 206 16.57 19.81 10.92
CA LEU A 206 17.53 19.14 10.04
C LEU A 206 18.82 18.78 10.80
N SER A 207 19.35 19.70 11.60
CA SER A 207 20.54 19.47 12.43
C SER A 207 20.33 18.28 13.37
N GLN A 208 19.19 18.23 14.09
CA GLN A 208 18.84 17.09 14.96
C GLN A 208 18.75 15.76 14.20
N VAL A 209 18.05 15.73 13.06
CA VAL A 209 17.85 14.50 12.29
C VAL A 209 19.17 14.02 11.66
N ARG A 210 20.00 14.95 11.19
CA ARG A 210 21.34 14.63 10.64
C ARG A 210 22.26 14.08 11.72
N GLN A 211 22.25 14.66 12.92
CA GLN A 211 23.02 14.17 14.07
C GLN A 211 22.60 12.74 14.46
N HIS A 212 21.30 12.44 14.50
CA HIS A 212 20.82 11.09 14.81
C HIS A 212 21.26 10.04 13.77
N ARG A 213 21.30 10.37 12.48
CA ARG A 213 21.81 9.43 11.45
C ARG A 213 23.31 9.17 11.64
N LEU A 214 24.11 10.19 11.95
CA LEU A 214 25.55 10.03 12.18
C LEU A 214 25.83 9.07 13.34
N LEU A 215 25.06 9.16 14.43
CA LEU A 215 25.19 8.25 15.57
C LEU A 215 24.84 6.79 15.26
N GLY A 216 23.98 6.55 14.26
CA GLY A 216 23.56 5.21 13.85
C GLY A 216 24.41 4.56 12.75
N THR A 217 25.46 5.23 12.25
CA THR A 217 26.30 4.71 11.16
C THR A 217 27.73 4.50 11.67
N THR A 218 28.18 3.26 11.81
CA THR A 218 29.58 2.94 12.11
C THR A 218 30.45 3.20 10.88
N GLN A 219 31.26 4.26 10.94
CA GLN A 219 32.32 4.70 10.02
C GLN A 219 31.94 5.70 8.89
N SER A 220 32.44 6.92 9.12
CA SER A 220 33.27 7.75 8.22
C SER A 220 32.63 8.51 7.04
N PHE A 221 33.01 9.80 6.97
CA PHE A 221 32.82 10.80 5.90
C PHE A 221 31.50 11.58 5.82
N HIS A 222 31.21 12.39 6.83
CA HIS A 222 30.52 13.67 6.60
C HIS A 222 31.18 14.75 7.48
N GLY A 223 31.66 15.83 6.86
CA GLY A 223 32.41 16.90 7.54
C GLY A 223 31.59 17.63 8.61
N GLU A 224 32.27 18.37 9.48
CA GLU A 224 31.68 19.16 10.58
C GLU A 224 30.52 20.07 10.12
N ASP A 225 30.54 20.49 8.84
CA ASP A 225 29.51 21.31 8.20
C ASP A 225 28.15 20.61 7.99
N TYR A 226 28.08 19.27 7.99
CA TYR A 226 26.82 18.55 7.67
C TYR A 226 25.73 18.76 8.73
N THR A 227 26.12 18.92 9.99
CA THR A 227 25.21 19.20 11.12
C THR A 227 25.19 20.66 11.54
N ASP A 228 26.11 21.48 11.02
CA ASP A 228 26.20 22.90 11.35
C ASP A 228 24.96 23.66 10.88
N ARG A 229 24.41 24.50 11.76
CA ARG A 229 23.16 25.22 11.50
C ARG A 229 23.34 26.35 10.50
N ALA A 230 24.52 26.99 10.45
CA ALA A 230 24.77 28.05 9.48
C ALA A 230 24.88 27.46 8.07
N ALA A 231 25.62 26.36 7.90
CA ALA A 231 25.69 25.62 6.65
C ALA A 231 24.31 25.13 6.16
N ILE A 232 23.52 24.50 7.05
CA ILE A 232 22.15 24.06 6.75
C ILE A 232 21.26 25.25 6.34
N SER A 233 21.42 26.41 6.98
CA SER A 233 20.65 27.61 6.65
C SER A 233 20.93 28.12 5.24
N GLU A 234 22.20 28.06 4.80
CA GLU A 234 22.58 28.40 3.42
C GLU A 234 22.05 27.37 2.41
N GLU A 235 22.07 26.06 2.73
CA GLU A 235 21.44 25.03 1.90
C GLU A 235 19.94 25.31 1.71
N LEU A 236 19.23 25.63 2.80
CA LEU A 236 17.80 25.95 2.78
C LEU A 236 17.51 27.21 1.96
N LYS A 237 18.35 28.25 2.08
CA LYS A 237 18.23 29.48 1.30
C LYS A 237 18.43 29.22 -0.19
N TYR A 238 19.41 28.39 -0.55
CA TYR A 238 19.63 27.94 -1.92
C TYR A 238 18.39 27.19 -2.46
N ALA A 239 17.86 26.22 -1.70
CA ALA A 239 16.67 25.46 -2.10
C ALA A 239 15.43 26.34 -2.30
N ARG A 240 15.18 27.31 -1.41
CA ARG A 240 14.07 28.27 -1.54
C ARG A 240 14.20 29.12 -2.80
N THR A 241 15.41 29.62 -3.07
CA THR A 241 15.70 30.44 -4.26
C THR A 241 15.50 29.64 -5.54
N LEU A 242 15.95 28.38 -5.55
CA LEU A 242 15.81 27.48 -6.69
C LEU A 242 14.34 27.18 -7.01
N CYS A 243 13.54 26.88 -5.99
CA CYS A 243 12.10 26.64 -6.17
C CYS A 243 11.37 27.90 -6.63
N ALA A 244 11.69 29.06 -6.05
CA ALA A 244 11.08 30.34 -6.44
C ALA A 244 11.37 30.70 -7.91
N ARG A 245 12.61 30.50 -8.38
CA ARG A 245 13.00 30.76 -9.78
C ARG A 245 12.24 29.90 -10.79
N ASN A 246 11.88 28.69 -10.40
CA ASN A 246 11.16 27.74 -11.27
C ASN A 246 9.65 27.68 -11.00
N ASN A 247 9.14 28.57 -10.12
CA ASN A 247 7.74 28.59 -9.69
C ASN A 247 7.24 27.25 -9.11
N TRP A 248 8.11 26.53 -8.39
CA TRP A 248 7.75 25.28 -7.73
C TRP A 248 7.22 25.53 -6.32
N PRO A 249 6.07 24.95 -5.93
CA PRO A 249 5.54 25.08 -4.59
C PRO A 249 6.49 24.52 -3.54
N LEU A 250 6.54 25.19 -2.38
CA LEU A 250 7.31 24.77 -1.22
C LEU A 250 6.38 24.24 -0.13
N ILE A 251 6.73 23.10 0.46
CA ILE A 251 6.06 22.54 1.63
C ILE A 251 7.04 22.46 2.79
N ASP A 252 6.68 23.10 3.90
CA ASP A 252 7.41 22.99 5.17
C ASP A 252 7.00 21.73 5.92
N VAL A 253 7.96 20.80 6.06
CA VAL A 253 7.77 19.49 6.71
C VAL A 253 8.24 19.48 8.17
N THR A 254 8.61 20.63 8.76
CA THR A 254 9.23 20.70 10.11
C THR A 254 8.41 19.99 11.18
N ARG A 255 7.08 20.13 11.15
CA ARG A 255 6.15 19.55 12.13
C ARG A 255 5.01 18.76 11.47
N ARG A 256 5.17 18.40 10.19
CA ARG A 256 4.16 17.64 9.45
C ARG A 256 4.47 16.16 9.49
N SER A 257 3.44 15.33 9.55
CA SER A 257 3.57 13.91 9.30
C SER A 257 3.82 13.64 7.80
N ILE A 258 4.19 12.39 7.48
CA ILE A 258 4.35 11.95 6.09
C ILE A 258 3.00 12.01 5.36
N GLU A 259 1.93 11.61 6.04
CA GLU A 259 0.55 11.63 5.56
C GLU A 259 0.07 13.05 5.26
N GLU A 260 0.31 14.01 6.17
CA GLU A 260 -0.05 15.42 5.98
C GLU A 260 0.73 16.06 4.83
N THR A 261 2.02 15.71 4.71
CA THR A 261 2.87 16.18 3.61
C THR A 261 2.37 15.64 2.28
N ALA A 262 2.10 14.34 2.20
CA ALA A 262 1.55 13.70 1.00
C ALA A 262 0.17 14.27 0.63
N ALA A 263 -0.71 14.51 1.60
CA ALA A 263 -2.01 15.13 1.36
C ALA A 263 -1.88 16.54 0.77
N ALA A 264 -0.93 17.35 1.26
CA ALA A 264 -0.65 18.67 0.72
C ALA A 264 -0.10 18.61 -0.72
N ILE A 265 0.76 17.64 -1.03
CA ILE A 265 1.26 17.41 -2.40
C ILE A 265 0.11 17.04 -3.34
N VAL A 266 -0.76 16.12 -2.92
CA VAL A 266 -1.93 15.70 -3.72
C VAL A 266 -2.88 16.87 -3.96
N ALA A 267 -3.08 17.75 -2.98
CA ALA A 267 -3.92 18.94 -3.12
C ALA A 267 -3.39 19.95 -4.15
N LEU A 268 -2.08 19.95 -4.40
CA LEU A 268 -1.44 20.80 -5.42
C LEU A 268 -1.50 20.20 -6.83
N ARG A 269 -1.79 18.89 -6.97
CA ARG A 269 -1.93 18.27 -8.30
C ARG A 269 -3.15 18.89 -9.00
N PRO A 270 -3.02 19.34 -10.26
CA PRO A 270 -4.19 19.69 -11.05
C PRO A 270 -5.14 18.49 -11.07
N ARG A 271 -6.42 18.70 -10.76
CA ARG A 271 -7.43 17.66 -11.00
C ARG A 271 -7.42 17.38 -12.50
N LEU A 272 -6.85 16.24 -12.90
CA LEU A 272 -7.02 15.70 -14.24
C LEU A 272 -8.53 15.59 -14.45
N ARG A 273 -9.06 16.42 -15.35
CA ARG A 273 -10.42 16.29 -15.87
C ARG A 273 -10.44 15.18 -16.89
#